data_AF-A0A2D9Y5E8-F1
#
_entry.id   AF-A0A2D9Y5E8-F1
#
_cell.length_a   1.000
_cell.length_b   1.000
_cell.length_c   1.000
_cell.angle_alpha   90.00
_cell.angle_beta   90.00
_cell.angle_gamma   90.00
#
_symmetry.space_group_name_H-M   'P 1'
#
loop_
_entity.id
_entity.type
_entity.pdbx_description
1 polymer ?
#
loop_
_entity_poly.entity_id
_entity_poly.type
_entity_poly.pdbx_seq_one_letter_code
_entity_poly.pdbx_strand_id
1 'polypeptide(L)'
;MKKGFTLIELLVVISIIGVLSSTILGSLSDARASARDARRQLDIKNIQTALETYYTNNGEYPVTNGWRLPHTWDNFETEIGMNLPRDPSDESAYPYNGGLSYAYYTGTGFSIGCTPGQWYMLVYNQERTIDPTESGGVTRCSNGTNLAWGNNSITVGVTPADN
;
A
#
# COMPACT_ATOMS: atom_id res chain seq x y z
N MET A 1 -35.17 34.40 40.68
CA MET A 1 -35.96 33.97 39.50
C MET A 1 -35.03 33.16 38.60
N LYS A 2 -35.35 31.88 38.32
CA LYS A 2 -34.58 31.07 37.38
C LYS A 2 -35.08 31.38 35.97
N LYS A 3 -34.22 31.92 35.10
CA LYS A 3 -34.53 32.07 33.66
C LYS A 3 -34.56 30.68 33.04
N GLY A 4 -35.71 30.28 32.49
CA GLY A 4 -35.84 29.06 31.70
C GLY A 4 -35.38 29.30 30.26
N PHE A 5 -34.81 28.27 29.63
CA PHE A 5 -34.50 28.27 28.21
C PHE A 5 -35.78 28.32 27.38
N THR A 6 -35.77 29.07 26.28
CA THR A 6 -36.89 29.10 25.34
C THR A 6 -36.81 27.94 24.35
N LEU A 7 -37.97 27.47 23.87
CA LEU A 7 -38.04 26.42 22.85
C LEU A 7 -37.32 26.82 21.55
N ILE A 8 -37.37 28.11 21.19
CA ILE A 8 -36.71 28.63 20.00
C ILE A 8 -35.19 28.62 20.13
N GLU A 9 -34.65 28.92 21.32
CA GLU A 9 -33.21 28.80 21.59
C GLU A 9 -32.73 27.35 21.42
N LEU A 10 -33.50 26.38 21.93
CA LEU A 10 -33.14 24.97 21.76
C LEU A 10 -33.22 24.53 20.29
N LEU A 11 -34.22 25.02 19.55
CA LEU A 11 -34.44 24.68 18.14
C LEU A 11 -33.32 25.22 17.24
N VAL A 12 -32.85 26.45 17.49
CA VAL A 12 -31.73 27.04 16.74
C VAL A 12 -30.42 26.32 17.03
N VAL A 13 -30.21 25.83 18.25
CA VAL A 13 -28.97 25.12 18.60
C VAL A 13 -28.89 23.77 17.89
N ILE A 14 -29.96 22.97 17.90
CA ILE A 14 -29.96 21.67 17.21
C ILE A 14 -29.86 21.83 15.69
N SER A 15 -30.40 22.91 15.12
CA SER A 15 -30.29 23.16 13.69
C SER A 15 -28.86 23.52 13.28
N ILE A 16 -28.17 24.35 14.08
CA ILE A 16 -26.75 24.68 13.85
C ILE A 16 -25.87 23.43 14.02
N ILE A 17 -26.09 22.63 15.06
CA ILE A 17 -25.35 21.37 15.27
C ILE A 17 -25.58 20.41 14.09
N GLY A 18 -26.81 20.30 13.57
CA GLY A 18 -27.13 19.45 12.43
C GLY A 18 -26.38 19.86 11.15
N VAL A 19 -26.32 21.17 10.86
CA VAL A 19 -25.59 21.70 9.69
C VAL A 19 -24.08 21.51 9.83
N LEU A 20 -23.51 21.75 11.02
CA LEU A 20 -22.08 21.55 11.25
C LEU A 20 -21.70 20.06 11.24
N SER A 21 -22.57 19.18 11.74
CA SER A 21 -22.28 17.75 11.81
C SER A 21 -22.25 17.10 10.43
N SER A 22 -23.11 17.53 9.49
CA SER A 22 -23.16 16.94 8.15
C SER A 22 -21.90 17.20 7.32
N THR A 23 -21.27 18.37 7.47
CA THR A 23 -20.04 18.71 6.74
C THR A 23 -18.81 17.97 7.26
N ILE A 24 -18.75 17.70 8.56
CA ILE A 24 -17.62 16.99 9.22
C ILE A 24 -17.56 15.52 8.79
N LEU A 25 -18.69 14.86 8.55
CA LEU A 25 -18.71 13.43 8.21
C LEU A 25 -18.05 13.14 6.86
N GLY A 26 -18.23 14.02 5.86
CA GLY A 26 -17.60 13.87 4.55
C GLY A 26 -16.09 13.99 4.61
N SER A 27 -15.56 15.03 5.26
CA SER A 27 -14.12 15.28 5.36
C SER A 27 -13.39 14.22 6.19
N LEU A 28 -14.07 13.59 7.16
CA LEU A 28 -13.50 12.53 7.98
C LEU A 28 -13.24 11.24 7.18
N SER A 29 -14.07 10.91 6.19
CA SER A 29 -13.88 9.73 5.34
C SER A 29 -12.59 9.83 4.53
N ASP A 30 -12.38 10.97 3.88
CA ASP A 30 -11.19 11.23 3.06
C ASP A 30 -9.92 11.29 3.90
N ALA A 31 -9.99 11.92 5.09
CA ALA A 31 -8.87 11.97 6.02
C ALA A 31 -8.45 10.56 6.49
N ARG A 32 -9.41 9.67 6.74
CA ARG A 32 -9.14 8.27 7.12
C ARG A 32 -8.51 7.48 5.97
N ALA A 33 -9.00 7.65 4.73
CA ALA A 33 -8.42 7.02 3.55
C ALA A 33 -6.96 7.47 3.35
N SER A 34 -6.70 8.77 3.42
CA SER A 34 -5.35 9.35 3.32
C SER A 34 -4.40 8.81 4.40
N ALA A 35 -4.86 8.68 5.65
CA ALA A 35 -4.07 8.12 6.74
C ALA A 35 -3.72 6.63 6.50
N ARG A 36 -4.66 5.85 5.95
CA ARG A 36 -4.40 4.44 5.58
C ARG A 36 -3.42 4.34 4.40
N ASP A 37 -3.55 5.20 3.39
CA ASP A 37 -2.60 5.24 2.27
C ASP A 37 -1.18 5.59 2.71
N ALA A 38 -1.02 6.57 3.63
CA ALA A 38 0.27 6.92 4.22
C ALA A 38 0.88 5.73 5.00
N ARG A 39 0.04 4.97 5.72
CA ARG A 39 0.46 3.74 6.39
C ARG A 39 0.92 2.68 5.39
N ARG A 40 0.17 2.43 4.30
CA ARG A 40 0.58 1.49 3.24
C ARG A 40 1.95 1.84 2.67
N GLN A 41 2.23 3.11 2.43
CA GLN A 41 3.53 3.55 1.94
C GLN A 41 4.67 3.26 2.93
N LEU A 42 4.44 3.46 4.23
CA LEU A 42 5.40 3.13 5.28
C LEU A 42 5.62 1.62 5.40
N ASP A 43 4.54 0.86 5.35
CA ASP A 43 4.55 -0.60 5.43
C ASP A 43 5.40 -1.19 4.30
N ILE A 44 5.19 -0.75 3.06
CA ILE A 44 5.99 -1.18 1.90
C ILE A 44 7.47 -0.81 2.04
N LYS A 45 7.81 0.38 2.54
CA LYS A 45 9.21 0.77 2.78
C LYS A 45 9.90 -0.11 3.83
N ASN A 46 9.17 -0.51 4.86
CA ASN A 46 9.69 -1.43 5.88
C ASN A 46 9.98 -2.81 5.27
N ILE A 47 9.09 -3.31 4.41
CA ILE A 47 9.30 -4.58 3.70
C ILE A 47 10.52 -4.49 2.79
N GLN A 48 10.67 -3.41 2.01
CA GLN A 48 11.86 -3.20 1.18
C GLN A 48 13.15 -3.25 2.01
N THR A 49 13.20 -2.53 3.12
CA THR A 49 14.38 -2.51 4.01
C THR A 49 14.75 -3.90 4.52
N ALA A 50 13.75 -4.73 4.86
CA ALA A 50 13.97 -6.10 5.28
C ALA A 50 14.45 -7.01 4.14
N LEU A 51 13.91 -6.82 2.93
CA LEU A 51 14.36 -7.54 1.73
C LEU A 51 15.82 -7.21 1.39
N GLU A 52 16.23 -5.94 1.46
CA GLU A 52 17.63 -5.54 1.26
C GLU A 52 18.55 -6.15 2.32
N THR A 53 18.09 -6.19 3.58
CA THR A 53 18.83 -6.82 4.67
C THR A 53 18.99 -8.32 4.44
N TYR A 54 17.92 -8.99 3.98
CA TYR A 54 17.96 -10.41 3.63
C TYR A 54 18.94 -10.68 2.48
N TYR A 55 18.88 -9.88 1.41
CA TYR A 55 19.81 -10.00 0.28
C TYR A 55 21.27 -9.82 0.73
N THR A 56 21.54 -8.85 1.61
CA THR A 56 22.89 -8.61 2.15
C THR A 56 23.42 -9.84 2.91
N ASN A 57 22.55 -10.57 3.61
CA ASN A 57 22.94 -11.73 4.41
C ASN A 57 23.05 -13.02 3.58
N ASN A 58 22.18 -13.21 2.59
CA ASN A 58 22.01 -14.48 1.89
C ASN A 58 22.54 -14.44 0.45
N GLY A 59 22.82 -13.26 -0.09
CA GLY A 59 23.23 -13.05 -1.49
C GLY A 59 22.12 -13.21 -2.50
N GLU A 60 20.88 -13.43 -2.03
CA GLU A 60 19.70 -13.57 -2.88
C GLU A 60 18.42 -13.08 -2.21
N TYR A 61 17.42 -12.75 -3.02
CA TYR A 61 16.07 -12.44 -2.52
C TYR A 61 15.26 -13.71 -2.23
N PRO A 62 14.33 -13.69 -1.26
CA PRO A 62 13.47 -14.82 -0.94
C PRO A 62 12.72 -15.32 -2.17
N VAL A 63 12.92 -16.58 -2.58
CA VAL A 63 12.34 -17.11 -3.82
C VAL A 63 10.87 -17.49 -3.61
N THR A 64 10.02 -17.16 -4.59
CA THR A 64 8.60 -17.45 -4.57
C THR A 64 8.20 -18.18 -5.84
N ASN A 65 7.40 -19.23 -5.69
CA ASN A 65 6.80 -19.96 -6.81
C ASN A 65 5.50 -19.27 -7.26
N GLY A 66 5.50 -17.94 -7.37
CA GLY A 66 4.31 -17.13 -7.63
C GLY A 66 4.16 -15.95 -6.68
N TRP A 67 3.00 -15.30 -6.73
CA TRP A 67 2.67 -14.19 -5.86
C TRP A 67 2.46 -14.64 -4.42
N ARG A 68 3.08 -13.97 -3.46
CA ARG A 68 2.79 -14.12 -2.02
C ARG A 68 1.91 -12.96 -1.54
N LEU A 69 0.85 -13.29 -0.83
CA LEU A 69 -0.09 -12.35 -0.20
C LEU A 69 0.04 -12.35 1.33
N PRO A 70 -0.47 -11.32 2.03
CA PRO A 70 -0.53 -11.23 3.48
C PRO A 70 -1.07 -12.45 4.21
N HIS A 71 -2.12 -13.09 3.69
CA HIS A 71 -2.67 -14.30 4.31
C HIS A 71 -1.75 -15.53 4.23
N THR A 72 -0.66 -15.45 3.46
CA THR A 72 0.34 -16.52 3.24
C THR A 72 1.71 -16.10 3.74
N TRP A 73 1.78 -15.07 4.57
CA TRP A 73 3.02 -14.52 5.08
C TRP A 73 3.71 -15.36 6.13
N ASP A 74 3.05 -16.27 6.82
CA ASP A 74 3.66 -16.99 7.95
C ASP A 74 5.02 -17.67 7.60
N ASN A 75 5.12 -18.25 6.40
CA ASN A 75 6.39 -18.81 5.91
C ASN A 75 7.39 -17.73 5.47
N PHE A 76 6.90 -16.61 4.95
CA PHE A 76 7.70 -15.49 4.47
C PHE A 76 8.27 -14.64 5.62
N GLU A 77 7.50 -14.39 6.67
CA GLU A 77 7.90 -13.70 7.90
C GLU A 77 9.05 -14.43 8.58
N THR A 78 8.95 -15.77 8.63
CA THR A 78 10.02 -16.63 9.15
C THR A 78 11.27 -16.56 8.27
N GLU A 79 11.09 -16.55 6.94
CA GLU A 79 12.19 -16.50 5.96
C GLU A 79 12.98 -15.18 6.07
N ILE A 80 12.30 -14.03 6.13
CA ILE A 80 12.95 -12.71 6.21
C ILE A 80 13.23 -12.25 7.65
N GLY A 81 12.74 -12.97 8.67
CA GLY A 81 12.95 -12.66 10.08
C GLY A 81 12.22 -11.42 10.59
N MET A 82 11.08 -11.06 9.99
CA MET A 82 10.25 -9.93 10.43
C MET A 82 8.76 -10.29 10.44
N ASN A 83 8.00 -9.68 11.34
CA ASN A 83 6.54 -9.66 11.20
C ASN A 83 6.16 -8.66 10.11
N LEU A 84 5.44 -9.13 9.10
CA LEU A 84 5.12 -8.31 7.94
C LEU A 84 3.84 -7.50 8.21
N PRO A 85 3.80 -6.23 7.79
CA PRO A 85 2.69 -5.33 8.10
C PRO A 85 1.47 -5.61 7.23
N ARG A 86 0.31 -5.93 7.80
CA ARG A 86 -0.89 -6.28 7.02
C ARG A 86 -1.72 -5.05 6.63
N ASP A 87 -2.40 -5.08 5.48
CA ASP A 87 -3.20 -3.94 5.03
C ASP A 87 -4.34 -3.61 6.02
N PRO A 88 -4.57 -2.34 6.36
CA PRO A 88 -5.57 -1.98 7.37
C PRO A 88 -7.03 -2.23 6.99
N SER A 89 -7.32 -2.50 5.72
CA SER A 89 -8.68 -2.58 5.17
C SER A 89 -9.05 -3.94 4.59
N ASP A 90 -8.12 -4.63 3.92
CA ASP A 90 -8.33 -5.97 3.37
C ASP A 90 -7.00 -6.69 3.14
N GLU A 91 -6.83 -7.84 3.76
CA GLU A 91 -5.62 -8.65 3.65
C GLU A 91 -5.72 -9.75 2.57
N SER A 92 -6.91 -10.05 2.06
CA SER A 92 -7.18 -11.27 1.27
C SER A 92 -7.36 -11.02 -0.22
N ALA A 93 -7.72 -9.80 -0.64
CA ALA A 93 -7.93 -9.49 -2.04
C ALA A 93 -6.61 -9.19 -2.78
N TYR A 94 -6.36 -9.89 -3.88
CA TYR A 94 -5.20 -9.61 -4.73
C TYR A 94 -5.22 -8.16 -5.27
N PRO A 95 -4.09 -7.43 -5.24
CA PRO A 95 -4.03 -6.05 -5.73
C PRO A 95 -4.46 -5.92 -7.20
N TYR A 96 -4.15 -6.93 -8.01
CA TYR A 96 -4.49 -6.92 -9.42
C TYR A 96 -5.99 -6.99 -9.73
N ASN A 97 -6.80 -7.48 -8.80
CA ASN A 97 -8.26 -7.49 -8.92
C ASN A 97 -8.89 -6.23 -8.30
N GLY A 98 -8.09 -5.20 -8.02
CA GLY A 98 -8.53 -4.00 -7.32
C GLY A 98 -8.57 -4.16 -5.80
N GLY A 99 -8.01 -5.24 -5.25
CA GLY A 99 -7.87 -5.42 -3.79
C GLY A 99 -6.92 -4.41 -3.17
N LEU A 100 -7.08 -4.09 -1.88
CA LEU A 100 -6.22 -3.14 -1.17
C LEU A 100 -5.02 -3.81 -0.47
N SER A 101 -4.79 -5.10 -0.74
CA SER A 101 -3.75 -5.89 -0.09
C SER A 101 -2.34 -5.56 -0.62
N TYR A 102 -1.34 -6.22 -0.03
CA TYR A 102 0.04 -6.22 -0.49
C TYR A 102 0.32 -7.50 -1.29
N ALA A 103 1.24 -7.46 -2.23
CA ALA A 103 1.68 -8.65 -2.94
C ALA A 103 3.18 -8.59 -3.21
N TYR A 104 3.87 -9.72 -2.98
CA TYR A 104 5.29 -9.88 -3.27
C TYR A 104 5.49 -10.91 -4.38
N TYR A 105 6.40 -10.61 -5.29
CA TYR A 105 6.82 -11.53 -6.33
C TYR A 105 8.32 -11.38 -6.59
N THR A 106 8.97 -12.48 -6.86
CA THR A 106 10.40 -12.54 -7.20
C THR A 106 10.59 -13.37 -8.46
N GLY A 107 11.68 -13.13 -9.17
CA GLY A 107 12.00 -13.89 -10.37
C GLY A 107 13.50 -13.95 -10.62
N THR A 108 13.90 -15.01 -11.30
CA THR A 108 15.27 -15.18 -11.80
C THR A 108 15.23 -15.33 -13.31
N GLY A 109 15.81 -14.39 -14.05
CA GLY A 109 16.13 -14.59 -15.47
C GLY A 109 15.09 -14.17 -16.51
N PHE A 110 13.94 -13.59 -16.13
CA PHE A 110 13.00 -13.04 -17.10
C PHE A 110 12.40 -11.72 -16.61
N SER A 111 13.04 -10.62 -16.98
CA SER A 111 12.43 -9.30 -16.87
C SER A 111 12.44 -8.67 -18.26
N ILE A 112 11.25 -8.29 -18.74
CA ILE A 112 11.04 -7.69 -20.07
C ILE A 112 11.83 -6.37 -20.12
N GLY A 113 13.01 -6.41 -20.72
CA GLY A 113 13.88 -5.26 -20.92
C GLY A 113 14.99 -5.05 -19.87
N CYS A 114 15.13 -5.91 -18.86
CA CYS A 114 16.25 -5.86 -17.90
C CYS A 114 17.31 -6.94 -18.19
N THR A 115 18.52 -6.74 -17.67
CA THR A 115 19.57 -7.77 -17.61
C THR A 115 19.10 -9.00 -16.82
N PRO A 116 19.52 -10.22 -17.19
CA PRO A 116 19.24 -11.41 -16.40
C PRO A 116 19.88 -11.30 -15.00
N GLY A 117 19.08 -11.50 -13.97
CA GLY A 117 19.51 -11.52 -12.57
C GLY A 117 18.31 -11.69 -11.65
N GLN A 118 18.55 -11.68 -10.33
CA GLN A 118 17.49 -11.74 -9.34
C GLN A 118 16.84 -10.37 -9.17
N TRP A 119 15.52 -10.37 -9.06
CA TRP A 119 14.73 -9.16 -8.87
C TRP A 119 13.50 -9.47 -8.05
N TYR A 120 12.95 -8.44 -7.41
CA TYR A 120 11.68 -8.55 -6.71
C TYR A 120 10.77 -7.37 -7.02
N MET A 121 9.47 -7.58 -6.82
CA MET A 121 8.46 -6.54 -6.86
C MET A 121 7.50 -6.69 -5.69
N LEU A 122 7.09 -5.54 -5.17
CA LEU A 122 6.02 -5.35 -4.21
C LEU A 122 4.93 -4.54 -4.90
N VAL A 123 3.70 -5.01 -4.82
CA VAL A 123 2.53 -4.36 -5.42
C VAL A 123 1.51 -4.10 -4.34
N TYR A 124 0.91 -2.91 -4.36
CA TYR A 124 -0.18 -2.53 -3.47
C TYR A 124 -1.07 -1.49 -4.13
N ASN A 125 -2.31 -1.37 -3.66
CA ASN A 125 -3.24 -0.36 -4.11
C ASN A 125 -3.51 0.68 -3.02
N GLN A 126 -3.86 1.89 -3.43
CA GLN A 126 -4.34 2.94 -2.54
C GLN A 126 -5.86 3.05 -2.62
N GLU A 127 -6.47 3.57 -1.57
CA GLU A 127 -7.93 3.81 -1.54
C GLU A 127 -8.33 5.03 -2.35
N ARG A 128 -7.45 6.03 -2.43
CA ARG A 128 -7.64 7.18 -3.29
C ARG A 128 -7.04 6.90 -4.67
N THR A 129 -7.60 7.54 -5.70
CA THR A 129 -7.06 7.46 -7.06
C THR A 129 -5.59 7.84 -7.07
N ILE A 130 -4.76 6.93 -7.57
CA ILE A 130 -3.33 7.13 -7.65
C ILE A 130 -3.06 8.21 -8.71
N ASP A 131 -2.32 9.25 -8.35
CA ASP A 131 -1.75 10.16 -9.35
C ASP A 131 -0.79 9.35 -10.24
N PRO A 132 -0.88 9.41 -11.58
CA PRO A 132 0.04 8.72 -12.49
C PRO A 132 1.53 8.93 -12.17
N THR A 133 1.86 10.04 -11.48
CA THR A 133 3.21 10.38 -11.02
C THR A 133 3.58 9.78 -9.65
N GLU A 134 2.60 9.40 -8.82
CA GLU A 134 2.76 8.70 -7.54
C GLU A 134 2.59 7.18 -7.64
N SER A 135 2.01 6.69 -8.75
CA SER A 135 2.22 5.31 -9.21
C SER A 135 3.68 5.14 -9.60
N GLY A 136 4.55 5.13 -8.58
CA GLY A 136 5.97 4.82 -8.65
C GLY A 136 6.23 3.36 -9.02
N GLY A 137 5.36 2.76 -9.83
CA GLY A 137 5.54 1.49 -10.52
C GLY A 137 6.37 1.67 -11.76
N VAL A 138 7.62 2.06 -11.56
CA VAL A 138 8.59 1.97 -12.62
C VAL A 138 9.89 1.52 -12.00
N THR A 139 10.06 0.21 -11.81
CA THR A 139 11.43 -0.29 -11.89
C THR A 139 11.83 -0.14 -13.35
N ARG A 140 12.64 0.90 -13.63
CA ARG A 140 13.16 1.16 -14.96
C ARG A 140 14.20 0.10 -15.22
N CYS A 141 13.90 -0.81 -16.12
CA CYS A 141 14.97 -1.64 -16.64
C CYS A 141 16.02 -0.77 -17.36
N SER A 142 17.21 -1.32 -17.57
CA SER A 142 18.28 -0.71 -18.38
C SER A 142 17.81 -0.29 -19.78
N ASN A 143 16.74 -0.89 -20.32
CA ASN A 143 16.13 -0.55 -21.61
C ASN A 143 15.01 0.51 -21.52
N GLY A 144 14.79 1.12 -20.35
CA GLY A 144 13.77 2.14 -20.12
C GLY A 144 12.34 1.62 -20.05
N THR A 145 12.13 0.29 -19.97
CA THR A 145 10.82 -0.33 -19.75
C THR A 145 10.39 -0.19 -18.30
N ASN A 146 9.09 0.05 -18.12
CA ASN A 146 8.48 0.21 -16.81
C ASN A 146 7.77 -1.09 -16.42
N LEU A 147 8.18 -1.71 -15.32
CA LEU A 147 7.41 -2.80 -14.72
C LEU A 147 6.33 -2.21 -13.81
N ALA A 148 5.12 -2.11 -14.35
CA ALA A 148 3.91 -1.73 -13.63
C ALA A 148 2.88 -2.87 -13.75
N TRP A 149 2.11 -3.10 -12.69
CA TRP A 149 1.07 -4.11 -12.69
C TRP A 149 -0.32 -3.48 -12.58
N GLY A 150 -1.08 -3.49 -13.67
CA GLY A 150 -2.43 -2.91 -13.73
C GLY A 150 -2.46 -1.38 -13.79
N ASN A 151 -3.66 -0.81 -13.92
CA ASN A 151 -3.88 0.64 -14.09
C ASN A 151 -4.09 1.39 -12.77
N ASN A 152 -4.15 0.69 -11.64
CA ASN A 152 -4.46 1.27 -10.33
C ASN A 152 -3.66 0.63 -9.18
N SER A 153 -2.44 0.19 -9.48
CA SER A 153 -1.54 -0.40 -8.50
C SER A 153 -0.20 0.33 -8.51
N ILE A 154 0.35 0.51 -7.32
CA ILE A 154 1.72 0.98 -7.13
C ILE A 154 2.62 -0.24 -7.07
N THR A 155 3.65 -0.26 -7.89
CA THR A 155 4.68 -1.30 -7.90
C THR A 155 5.98 -0.70 -7.38
N VAL A 156 6.73 -1.39 -6.52
CA VAL A 156 8.08 -0.98 -6.14
C VAL A 156 8.98 -2.21 -6.13
N GLY A 157 10.26 -2.06 -6.42
CA GLY A 157 11.14 -3.22 -6.49
C GLY A 157 12.52 -2.88 -7.03
N VAL A 158 13.42 -3.85 -6.92
CA VAL A 158 14.79 -3.76 -7.41
C VAL A 158 14.94 -4.67 -8.62
N THR A 159 15.58 -4.17 -9.68
CA THR A 159 15.97 -4.96 -10.83
C THR A 159 17.48 -5.23 -10.87
N PRO A 160 17.93 -6.20 -11.68
CA PRO A 160 19.36 -6.49 -11.81
C PRO A 160 20.16 -5.36 -12.48
N ALA A 161 19.49 -4.29 -12.94
CA ALA A 161 20.13 -3.09 -13.46
C ALA A 161 20.43 -2.04 -12.36
N ASP A 162 19.87 -2.21 -11.17
CA ASP A 162 20.03 -1.28 -10.03
C ASP A 162 21.20 -1.67 -9.09
N ASN A 163 21.82 -2.84 -9.32
CA ASN A 163 22.98 -3.38 -8.62
C ASN A 163 24.23 -3.35 -9.51
#